data_AF-D0UQF0-F1
#
_entry.id   AF-D0UQF0-F1
#
_cell.length_a   1.000
_cell.length_b   1.000
_cell.length_c   1.000
_cell.angle_alpha   90.00
_cell.angle_beta   90.00
_cell.angle_gamma   90.00
#
_symmetry.space_group_name_H-M   'P 1'
#
loop_
_entity.id
_entity.type
_entity.pdbx_description
1 polymer ?
#
loop_
_entity_poly.entity_id
_entity_poly.type
_entity_poly.pdbx_seq_one_letter_code
_entity_poly.pdbx_strand_id
1 'polypeptide(L)'
;EAVNLLSSNKYTEKQIGYLFISVLVNTNSDLIRLIIQSIKNDLASRNPIHVNLALQCIANIGSKEMAETFGTEIPKLLVSGDTMDVVKQSAALCLLRLLRTCPEVIPSGEWTSRIIHLLNDQHLGVVTAAASLIEALVKRNTDEYKGCVSLAVSRLSRIVTASYTDL
;
A
#
# COMPACT_ATOMS: atom_id res chain seq x y z
N GLU A 1 -17.14 -5.50 20.54
CA GLU A 1 -17.88 -4.31 20.07
C GLU A 1 -17.16 -3.56 18.94
N ALA A 2 -15.89 -3.14 19.08
CA ALA A 2 -15.17 -2.44 18.00
C ALA A 2 -15.08 -3.20 16.66
N VAL A 3 -14.96 -4.54 16.69
CA VAL A 3 -14.97 -5.38 15.48
C VAL A 3 -16.32 -5.31 14.75
N ASN A 4 -17.43 -5.12 15.46
CA ASN A 4 -18.74 -4.97 14.83
C ASN A 4 -18.82 -3.65 14.03
N LEU A 5 -18.12 -2.60 14.46
CA LEU A 5 -18.04 -1.33 13.75
C LEU A 5 -17.33 -1.48 12.39
N LEU A 6 -16.38 -2.43 12.25
CA LEU A 6 -15.76 -2.74 10.97
C LEU A 6 -16.76 -3.27 9.93
N SER A 7 -17.87 -3.85 10.36
CA SER A 7 -18.90 -4.36 9.44
C SER A 7 -19.94 -3.30 9.10
N SER A 8 -19.85 -2.08 9.67
CA SER A 8 -20.77 -1.00 9.38
C SER A 8 -20.53 -0.41 7.98
N ASN A 9 -21.63 -0.05 7.30
CA ASN A 9 -21.56 0.70 6.04
C ASN A 9 -21.37 2.22 6.25
N LYS A 10 -21.46 2.70 7.50
CA LYS A 10 -21.21 4.10 7.81
C LYS A 10 -19.71 4.33 7.96
N TYR A 11 -19.20 5.25 7.16
CA TYR A 11 -17.79 5.64 7.16
C TYR A 11 -17.28 6.00 8.57
N THR A 12 -18.01 6.83 9.32
CA THR A 12 -17.58 7.30 10.65
C THR A 12 -17.44 6.16 11.65
N GLU A 13 -18.39 5.23 11.66
CA GLU A 13 -18.34 4.04 12.53
C GLU A 13 -17.17 3.14 12.14
N LYS A 14 -17.00 2.86 10.85
CA LYS A 14 -15.91 2.03 10.32
C LYS A 14 -14.53 2.66 10.58
N GLN A 15 -14.39 3.97 10.41
CA GLN A 15 -13.16 4.72 10.67
C GLN A 15 -12.76 4.64 12.15
N ILE A 16 -13.71 4.86 13.06
CA ILE A 16 -13.44 4.74 14.51
C ILE A 16 -13.08 3.30 14.87
N GLY A 17 -13.75 2.31 14.28
CA GLY A 17 -13.41 0.89 14.46
C GLY A 17 -11.98 0.57 14.02
N TYR A 18 -11.59 0.98 12.82
CA TYR A 18 -10.22 0.78 12.30
C TYR A 18 -9.16 1.51 13.11
N LEU A 19 -9.44 2.72 13.60
CA LEU A 19 -8.53 3.46 14.48
C LEU A 19 -8.34 2.72 15.81
N PHE A 20 -9.44 2.33 16.46
CA PHE A 20 -9.40 1.61 17.73
C PHE A 20 -8.58 0.33 17.62
N ILE A 21 -8.81 -0.44 16.55
CA ILE A 21 -8.08 -1.68 16.26
C ILE A 21 -6.61 -1.43 15.97
N SER A 22 -6.28 -0.39 15.20
CA SER A 22 -4.88 -0.04 14.90
C SER A 22 -4.07 0.33 16.15
N VAL A 23 -4.72 0.86 17.19
CA VAL A 23 -4.07 1.30 18.44
C VAL A 23 -4.02 0.20 19.50
N LEU A 24 -5.10 -0.58 19.64
CA LEU A 24 -5.29 -1.48 20.79
C LEU A 24 -5.10 -2.96 20.47
N VAL A 25 -4.93 -3.35 19.20
CA VAL A 25 -4.72 -4.76 18.88
C VAL A 25 -3.39 -5.25 19.41
N ASN A 26 -3.50 -6.21 20.33
CA ASN A 26 -2.42 -7.11 20.67
C ASN A 26 -2.45 -8.31 19.70
N THR A 27 -1.32 -8.64 19.08
CA THR A 27 -1.20 -9.62 17.99
C THR A 27 -1.51 -11.07 18.36
N ASN A 28 -1.81 -11.36 19.63
CA ASN A 28 -2.04 -12.70 20.18
C ASN A 28 -3.53 -13.01 20.49
N SER A 29 -4.48 -12.26 19.95
CA SER A 29 -5.91 -12.48 20.24
C SER A 29 -6.67 -13.10 19.07
N ASP A 30 -7.68 -13.92 19.36
CA ASP A 30 -8.64 -14.49 18.38
C ASP A 30 -9.30 -13.42 17.49
N LEU A 31 -9.23 -12.15 17.90
CA LEU A 31 -9.73 -11.00 17.17
C LEU A 31 -8.97 -10.75 15.87
N ILE A 32 -7.69 -11.11 15.77
CA ILE A 32 -6.87 -10.81 14.59
C ILE A 32 -7.43 -11.48 13.34
N ARG A 33 -7.95 -12.71 13.47
CA ARG A 33 -8.59 -13.45 12.37
C ARG A 33 -9.86 -12.76 11.88
N LEU A 34 -10.67 -12.22 12.79
CA LEU A 34 -11.87 -11.46 12.44
C LEU A 34 -11.52 -10.15 11.73
N ILE A 35 -10.49 -9.46 12.21
CA ILE A 35 -9.98 -8.22 11.61
C ILE A 35 -9.47 -8.49 10.19
N ILE A 36 -8.67 -9.54 10.02
CA ILE A 36 -8.17 -9.96 8.70
C ILE A 36 -9.34 -10.23 7.74
N GLN A 37 -10.40 -10.90 8.21
CA GLN A 37 -11.57 -11.16 7.39
C GLN A 37 -12.31 -9.86 7.01
N SER A 38 -12.47 -8.91 7.94
CA SER A 38 -13.07 -7.61 7.64
C SER A 38 -12.24 -6.80 6.65
N ILE A 39 -10.91 -6.80 6.81
CA ILE A 39 -9.97 -6.15 5.88
C ILE A 39 -10.08 -6.76 4.48
N LYS A 40 -10.16 -8.09 4.36
CA LYS A 40 -10.38 -8.76 3.06
C LYS A 40 -11.65 -8.27 2.37
N ASN A 41 -12.75 -8.16 3.11
CA ASN A 41 -14.02 -7.69 2.56
C ASN A 41 -13.94 -6.23 2.10
N ASP A 42 -13.22 -5.38 2.84
CA ASP A 42 -13.04 -3.97 2.48
C ASP A 42 -12.09 -3.77 1.30
N LEU A 43 -11.02 -4.57 1.19
CA LEU A 43 -10.14 -4.57 0.02
C LEU A 43 -10.85 -5.05 -1.26
N ALA A 44 -11.82 -5.96 -1.13
CA ALA A 44 -12.66 -6.40 -2.24
C ALA A 44 -13.79 -5.41 -2.58
N SER A 45 -14.00 -4.38 -1.75
CA SER A 45 -15.02 -3.37 -2.00
C SER A 45 -14.64 -2.46 -3.16
N ARG A 46 -15.63 -2.01 -3.92
CA ARG A 46 -15.45 -0.93 -4.91
C ARG A 46 -15.33 0.45 -4.27
N ASN A 47 -15.58 0.58 -2.95
CA ASN A 47 -15.47 1.85 -2.26
C ASN A 47 -14.01 2.14 -1.90
N PRO A 48 -13.35 3.10 -2.56
CA PRO A 48 -11.94 3.39 -2.33
C PRO A 48 -11.64 3.88 -0.90
N ILE A 49 -12.62 4.47 -0.21
CA ILE A 49 -12.47 4.92 1.17
C ILE A 49 -12.31 3.69 2.09
N HIS A 50 -13.11 2.64 1.87
CA HIS A 50 -13.02 1.41 2.67
C HIS A 50 -11.69 0.69 2.41
N VAL A 51 -11.30 0.59 1.14
CA VAL A 51 -10.00 0.03 0.74
C VAL A 51 -8.86 0.80 1.42
N ASN A 52 -8.91 2.13 1.44
CA ASN A 52 -7.88 2.95 2.06
C ASN A 52 -7.80 2.75 3.60
N LEU A 53 -8.95 2.73 4.29
CA LEU A 53 -8.99 2.42 5.73
C LEU A 53 -8.38 1.04 6.03
N ALA A 54 -8.70 0.04 5.21
CA ALA A 54 -8.14 -1.30 5.33
C ALA A 54 -6.61 -1.31 5.13
N LEU A 55 -6.11 -0.63 4.10
CA LEU A 55 -4.67 -0.50 3.83
C LEU A 55 -3.92 0.20 4.96
N GLN A 56 -4.49 1.28 5.52
CA GLN A 56 -3.92 1.99 6.66
C GLN A 56 -3.87 1.12 7.91
N CYS A 57 -4.93 0.34 8.16
CA CYS A 57 -4.97 -0.62 9.27
C CYS A 57 -3.85 -1.67 9.13
N ILE A 58 -3.68 -2.24 7.93
CA ILE A 58 -2.60 -3.20 7.65
C ILE A 58 -1.23 -2.55 7.89
N ALA A 59 -1.01 -1.33 7.41
CA ALA A 59 0.25 -0.63 7.58
C ALA A 59 0.54 -0.28 9.05
N ASN A 60 -0.47 0.07 9.83
CA ASN A 60 -0.31 0.42 11.23
C ASN A 60 0.00 -0.81 12.10
N ILE A 61 -0.76 -1.90 11.92
CA ILE A 61 -0.56 -3.14 12.69
C ILE A 61 0.69 -3.87 12.22
N GLY A 62 0.82 -4.10 10.91
CA GLY A 62 2.00 -4.68 10.28
C GLY A 62 2.45 -6.02 10.87
N SER A 63 1.50 -6.89 11.23
CA SER A 63 1.80 -8.22 11.79
C SER A 63 2.26 -9.21 10.72
N LYS A 64 2.94 -10.29 11.13
CA LYS A 64 3.35 -11.38 10.23
C LYS A 64 2.15 -12.03 9.52
N GLU A 65 1.08 -12.30 10.25
CA GLU A 65 -0.14 -12.90 9.70
C GLU A 65 -0.80 -12.02 8.63
N MET A 66 -0.75 -10.68 8.79
CA MET A 66 -1.19 -9.74 7.76
C MET A 66 -0.27 -9.76 6.54
N ALA A 67 1.04 -9.84 6.74
CA ALA A 67 1.98 -9.96 5.62
C ALA A 67 1.72 -11.24 4.81
N GLU A 68 1.59 -12.38 5.49
CA GLU A 68 1.25 -13.69 4.89
C GLU A 68 -0.08 -13.65 4.13
N THR A 69 -1.06 -12.94 4.66
CA THR A 69 -2.39 -12.88 4.06
C THR A 69 -2.48 -11.92 2.87
N PHE A 70 -1.84 -10.74 2.96
CA PHE A 70 -2.04 -9.64 2.00
C PHE A 70 -0.83 -9.36 1.10
N GLY A 71 0.30 -10.03 1.33
CA GLY A 71 1.56 -9.79 0.63
C GLY A 71 1.49 -9.96 -0.90
N THR A 72 0.56 -10.80 -1.39
CA THR A 72 0.32 -10.98 -2.83
C THR A 72 -0.82 -10.11 -3.37
N GLU A 73 -1.74 -9.66 -2.51
CA GLU A 73 -2.93 -8.90 -2.90
C GLU A 73 -2.65 -7.40 -3.02
N ILE A 74 -1.82 -6.84 -2.14
CA ILE A 74 -1.48 -5.41 -2.17
C ILE A 74 -0.69 -5.03 -3.43
N PRO A 75 0.32 -5.80 -3.89
CA PRO A 75 0.99 -5.49 -5.16
C PRO A 75 0.02 -5.50 -6.36
N LYS A 76 -0.92 -6.46 -6.40
CA LYS A 76 -1.96 -6.52 -7.44
C LYS A 76 -2.83 -5.26 -7.45
N LEU A 77 -3.26 -4.82 -6.27
CA LEU A 77 -4.04 -3.59 -6.10
C LEU A 77 -3.23 -2.36 -6.54
N LEU A 78 -1.96 -2.29 -6.17
CA LEU A 78 -1.06 -1.18 -6.51
C LEU A 78 -0.90 -0.99 -8.02
N VAL A 79 -0.80 -2.08 -8.77
CA VAL A 79 -0.57 -2.03 -10.23
C VAL A 79 -1.85 -2.06 -11.07
N SER A 80 -3.02 -2.12 -10.41
CA SER A 80 -4.31 -2.18 -11.09
C SER A 80 -4.67 -0.81 -11.69
N GLY A 81 -5.02 -0.80 -12.98
CA GLY A 81 -5.35 0.42 -13.72
C GLY A 81 -6.60 1.14 -13.21
N ASP A 82 -7.55 0.40 -12.65
CA ASP A 82 -8.83 0.94 -12.15
C ASP A 82 -8.72 1.54 -10.74
N THR A 83 -7.55 1.45 -10.12
CA THR A 83 -7.34 1.89 -8.74
C THR A 83 -7.08 3.40 -8.69
N MET A 84 -7.82 4.11 -7.85
CA MET A 84 -7.61 5.55 -7.65
C MET A 84 -6.23 5.86 -7.07
N ASP A 85 -5.69 7.02 -7.42
CA ASP A 85 -4.33 7.43 -7.04
C ASP A 85 -4.10 7.49 -5.52
N VAL A 86 -5.13 7.85 -4.74
CA VAL A 86 -5.04 7.84 -3.27
C VAL A 86 -4.88 6.42 -2.71
N VAL A 87 -5.49 5.42 -3.37
CA VAL A 87 -5.39 4.02 -2.97
C VAL A 87 -4.02 3.46 -3.39
N LYS A 88 -3.51 3.82 -4.57
CA LYS A 88 -2.15 3.46 -5.00
C LYS A 88 -1.08 3.98 -4.02
N GLN A 89 -1.22 5.22 -3.55
CA GLN A 89 -0.34 5.80 -2.53
C GLN A 89 -0.31 4.96 -1.26
N SER A 90 -1.49 4.68 -0.69
CA SER A 90 -1.61 3.86 0.51
C SER A 90 -1.13 2.43 0.29
N ALA A 91 -1.40 1.83 -0.87
CA ALA A 91 -0.97 0.48 -1.20
C ALA A 91 0.55 0.36 -1.31
N ALA A 92 1.23 1.34 -1.93
CA ALA A 92 2.68 1.37 -2.02
C ALA A 92 3.35 1.45 -0.64
N LEU A 93 2.86 2.33 0.24
CA LEU A 93 3.39 2.47 1.60
C LEU A 93 3.04 1.27 2.50
N CYS A 94 1.84 0.70 2.32
CA CYS A 94 1.42 -0.52 3.00
C CYS A 94 2.31 -1.70 2.61
N LEU A 95 2.57 -1.88 1.31
CA LEU A 95 3.50 -2.90 0.82
C LEU A 95 4.92 -2.68 1.35
N LEU A 96 5.40 -1.43 1.38
CA LEU A 96 6.69 -1.09 1.97
C LEU A 96 6.77 -1.48 3.46
N ARG A 97 5.69 -1.27 4.22
CA ARG A 97 5.63 -1.70 5.62
C ARG A 97 5.70 -3.22 5.73
N LEU A 98 4.91 -3.95 4.96
CA LEU A 98 4.91 -5.42 4.99
C LEU A 98 6.26 -6.00 4.55
N LEU A 99 6.88 -5.40 3.54
CA LEU A 99 8.24 -5.74 3.09
C LEU A 99 9.27 -5.60 4.22
N ARG A 100 9.13 -4.59 5.08
CA ARG A 100 10.00 -4.39 6.25
C ARG A 100 9.69 -5.35 7.40
N THR A 101 8.44 -5.81 7.54
CA THR A 101 8.04 -6.77 8.58
C THR A 101 8.44 -8.20 8.22
N CYS A 102 7.98 -8.70 7.07
CA CYS A 102 8.16 -10.08 6.63
C CYS A 102 8.62 -10.11 5.16
N PRO A 103 9.89 -9.77 4.91
CA PRO A 103 10.45 -9.69 3.57
C PRO A 103 10.41 -11.02 2.79
N GLU A 104 10.32 -12.15 3.48
CA GLU A 104 10.25 -13.50 2.91
C GLU A 104 8.93 -13.81 2.21
N VAL A 105 7.86 -13.11 2.59
CA VAL A 105 6.50 -13.37 2.08
C VAL A 105 6.23 -12.59 0.79
N ILE A 106 6.86 -11.44 0.60
CA ILE A 106 6.57 -10.56 -0.53
C ILE A 106 7.23 -11.13 -1.79
N PRO A 107 6.43 -11.57 -2.80
CA PRO A 107 6.97 -12.16 -4.02
C PRO A 107 7.76 -11.13 -4.83
N SER A 108 8.96 -11.51 -5.27
CA SER A 108 9.79 -10.72 -6.18
C SER A 108 9.47 -11.03 -7.65
N GLY A 109 9.72 -10.07 -8.54
CA GLY A 109 9.73 -10.29 -9.99
C GLY A 109 8.42 -10.00 -10.74
N GLU A 110 7.27 -10.50 -10.29
CA GLU A 110 6.02 -10.41 -11.08
C GLU A 110 5.56 -8.95 -11.29
N TRP A 111 5.67 -8.13 -10.25
CA TRP A 111 5.15 -6.75 -10.23
C TRP A 111 6.23 -5.71 -10.50
N THR A 112 7.51 -6.11 -10.59
CA THR A 112 8.67 -5.23 -10.66
C THR A 112 8.55 -4.19 -11.78
N SER A 113 8.27 -4.62 -13.01
CA SER A 113 8.14 -3.70 -14.16
C SER A 113 7.02 -2.67 -13.98
N ARG A 114 5.87 -3.09 -13.45
CA ARG A 114 4.72 -2.21 -13.24
C ARG A 114 4.97 -1.23 -12.09
N ILE A 115 5.58 -1.69 -10.99
CA ILE A 115 5.97 -0.82 -9.87
C ILE A 115 6.97 0.24 -10.34
N ILE A 116 7.97 -0.13 -11.14
CA ILE A 116 8.92 0.82 -11.73
C ILE A 116 8.20 1.84 -12.61
N HIS A 117 7.19 1.41 -13.38
CA HIS A 117 6.41 2.31 -14.23
C HIS A 117 5.56 3.33 -13.45
N LEU A 118 5.27 3.09 -12.15
CA LEU A 118 4.59 4.09 -11.31
C LEU A 118 5.40 5.38 -11.13
N LEU A 119 6.72 5.36 -11.36
CA LEU A 119 7.52 6.59 -11.41
C LEU A 119 7.10 7.52 -12.56
N ASN A 120 6.38 6.99 -13.56
CA ASN A 120 5.83 7.75 -14.66
C ASN A 120 4.39 8.24 -14.46
N ASP A 121 3.77 7.98 -13.31
CA ASP A 121 2.41 8.43 -13.02
C ASP A 121 2.31 9.97 -13.10
N GLN A 122 1.11 10.48 -13.40
CA GLN A 122 0.84 11.91 -13.43
C GLN A 122 0.75 12.48 -12.01
N HIS A 123 0.25 11.69 -11.06
CA HIS A 123 0.05 12.13 -9.70
C HIS A 123 1.35 12.00 -8.89
N LEU A 124 1.96 13.14 -8.53
CA LEU A 124 3.23 13.18 -7.79
C LEU A 124 3.19 12.44 -6.44
N GLY A 125 2.03 12.39 -5.78
CA GLY A 125 1.83 11.56 -4.58
C GLY A 125 2.07 10.06 -4.83
N VAL A 126 1.59 9.52 -5.96
CA VAL A 126 1.82 8.12 -6.35
C VAL A 126 3.30 7.89 -6.61
N VAL A 127 3.94 8.82 -7.34
CA VAL A 127 5.39 8.78 -7.61
C VAL A 127 6.20 8.78 -6.32
N THR A 128 5.81 9.58 -5.32
CA THR A 128 6.51 9.69 -4.03
C THR A 128 6.41 8.41 -3.22
N ALA A 129 5.20 7.84 -3.13
CA ALA A 129 4.96 6.57 -2.45
C ALA A 129 5.69 5.41 -3.16
N ALA A 130 5.62 5.36 -4.48
CA ALA A 130 6.32 4.37 -5.30
C ALA A 130 7.84 4.48 -5.18
N ALA A 131 8.40 5.70 -5.17
CA ALA A 131 9.84 5.92 -4.99
C ALA A 131 10.33 5.36 -3.64
N SER A 132 9.56 5.57 -2.58
CA SER A 132 9.88 5.03 -1.23
C SER A 132 9.88 3.50 -1.21
N LEU A 133 8.93 2.88 -1.93
CA LEU A 133 8.85 1.43 -2.08
C LEU A 133 10.03 0.88 -2.92
N ILE A 134 10.30 1.50 -4.08
CA ILE A 134 11.38 1.11 -4.99
C ILE A 134 12.74 1.21 -4.30
N GLU A 135 12.99 2.27 -3.52
CA GLU A 135 14.24 2.44 -2.77
C GLU A 135 14.52 1.26 -1.82
N ALA A 136 13.48 0.74 -1.15
CA ALA A 136 13.60 -0.44 -0.30
C ALA A 136 13.79 -1.74 -1.09
N LEU A 137 13.16 -1.87 -2.27
CA LEU A 137 13.27 -3.05 -3.12
C LEU A 137 14.64 -3.15 -3.81
N VAL A 138 15.18 -2.02 -4.29
CA VAL A 138 16.52 -1.93 -4.92
C VAL A 138 17.62 -2.40 -3.97
N LYS A 139 17.49 -2.08 -2.68
CA LYS A 139 18.43 -2.52 -1.63
C LYS A 139 18.44 -4.05 -1.44
N ARG A 140 17.37 -4.75 -1.84
CA ARG A 140 17.29 -6.22 -1.78
C ARG A 140 17.69 -6.87 -3.09
N ASN A 141 17.25 -6.34 -4.22
CA ASN A 141 17.53 -6.90 -5.53
C ASN A 141 17.86 -5.77 -6.52
N THR A 142 19.13 -5.40 -6.60
CA THR A 142 19.57 -4.26 -7.41
C THR A 142 19.40 -4.53 -8.91
N ASP A 143 19.60 -5.77 -9.36
CA ASP A 143 19.56 -6.12 -10.78
C ASP A 143 18.16 -6.00 -11.39
N GLU A 144 17.13 -6.41 -10.64
CA GLU A 144 15.73 -6.33 -11.08
C GLU A 144 15.23 -4.88 -11.25
N TYR A 145 15.77 -3.94 -10.47
CA TYR A 145 15.28 -2.57 -10.42
C TYR A 145 16.13 -1.55 -11.19
N LYS A 146 17.16 -1.98 -11.94
CA LYS A 146 18.01 -1.08 -12.75
C LYS A 146 17.21 -0.15 -13.67
N GLY A 147 16.07 -0.61 -14.18
CA GLY A 147 15.17 0.19 -15.02
C GLY A 147 14.63 1.46 -14.35
N CYS A 148 14.60 1.53 -13.02
CA CYS A 148 14.09 2.69 -12.30
C CYS A 148 15.00 3.92 -12.44
N VAL A 149 16.30 3.74 -12.69
CA VAL A 149 17.29 4.85 -12.74
C VAL A 149 16.96 5.80 -13.89
N SER A 150 16.78 5.27 -15.11
CA SER A 150 16.47 6.11 -16.28
C SER A 150 15.16 6.88 -16.10
N LEU A 151 14.17 6.26 -15.47
CA LEU A 151 12.87 6.86 -15.20
C LEU A 151 12.98 7.96 -14.14
N ALA A 152 13.67 7.68 -13.03
CA ALA A 152 13.89 8.64 -11.96
C ALA A 152 14.68 9.87 -12.44
N VAL A 153 15.75 9.67 -13.23
CA VAL A 153 16.54 10.77 -13.81
C VAL A 153 15.68 11.63 -14.74
N SER A 154 14.92 11.01 -15.65
CA SER A 154 14.02 11.73 -16.55
C SER A 154 12.98 12.55 -15.79
N ARG A 155 12.38 11.96 -14.75
CA ARG A 155 11.37 12.63 -13.92
C ARG A 155 11.94 13.77 -13.10
N LEU A 156 13.10 13.56 -12.47
CA LEU A 156 13.79 14.60 -11.72
C LEU A 156 14.16 15.78 -12.64
N SER A 157 14.68 15.49 -13.83
CA SER A 157 14.96 16.53 -14.84
C SER A 157 13.71 17.35 -15.14
N ARG A 158 12.57 16.69 -15.40
CA ARG A 158 11.30 17.38 -15.67
C ARG A 158 10.84 18.26 -14.52
N ILE A 159 10.96 17.79 -13.27
CA ILE A 159 10.57 18.56 -12.09
C ILE A 159 11.46 19.80 -11.92
N VAL A 160 12.78 19.66 -12.12
CA VAL A 160 13.73 20.77 -11.96
C VAL A 160 13.63 21.78 -13.10
N THR A 161 13.30 21.33 -14.31
CA THR A 161 13.11 22.23 -15.47
C THR A 161 11.70 22.80 -15.59
N ALA A 162 10.73 22.26 -14.84
CA ALA A 162 9.38 22.81 -14.83
C ALA A 162 9.43 24.20 -14.19
N SER A 163 9.14 25.23 -14.98
CA SER A 163 8.87 26.57 -14.47
C SER A 163 7.69 26.50 -13.52
N TYR A 164 7.70 27.31 -12.45
CA TYR A 164 6.67 27.38 -11.39
C TYR A 164 5.21 27.53 -11.88
N THR A 165 4.99 27.75 -13.17
CA THR A 165 3.68 27.94 -13.82
C THR A 165 3.01 26.65 -14.31
N ASP A 166 3.71 25.52 -14.37
CA ASP A 166 3.20 24.25 -14.96
C ASP A 166 3.10 23.07 -13.95
N LEU A 167 3.20 23.35 -12.65
CA LEU A 167 2.96 22.40 -11.53
C LEU A 167 1.55 22.57 -10.97
#